data_AF-A0A9D6YRP7-F1
#
_entry.id   AF-A0A9D6YRP7-F1
#
_cell.length_a   1.000
_cell.length_b   1.000
_cell.length_c   1.000
_cell.angle_alpha   90.00
_cell.angle_beta   90.00
_cell.angle_gamma   90.00
#
_symmetry.space_group_name_H-M   'P 1'
#
loop_
_entity.id
_entity.type
_entity.pdbx_description
1 polymer ?
#
loop_
_entity_poly.entity_id
_entity_poly.type
_entity_poly.pdbx_seq_one_letter_code
_entity_poly.pdbx_strand_id
1 'polypeptide(L)'
;MKKIIIFLLVGILSENANAQIAAYFSHCAFNTPDNKPYVETYISVFGNSVSFKANENGKYQGVVEVGILFIKNGVIKTSRKYNLLSPEINDTLHRQNFIDQQRFSLDTGKYEFELSVSDKNINGKKFSAKDNIQLDFPASAVSMSDVQLLASFTKAEKQGSLTKNGFDLVPCVSNFFPENTNEFSFYAEVYNTKTIFGENEKFLISYYIQSHENGKSLSKYIAFKRETSSAVAVILSKFNIADLPSGNYDLVIEVKNKDNKLVVRKNSFFQRKNPKVKIDEGDLSNIAVENTFVSKIHGRDTLAEFIRSLRPIASQSEKRFADNQLKLADEKLMQQFFYNFWNDRNPMFPENAWNAYLQTVKAVNKEFGTQIRKGYETDRGRVYLQYGSPDKRDEVPSEPNAYPYEIWTYYKLIDKSQLNPVQTNREFIFYDLNLAMNDYLLLHSNALSETYEPNWEMKLHKRATQSNDFDRVTAPEHFGGNANEEFNHPK
;
A
#
# COMPACT_ATOMS: atom_id res chain seq x y z
N MET A 1 -10.45 -55.79 11.01
CA MET A 1 -9.44 -55.89 12.09
C MET A 1 -8.04 -55.82 11.48
N LYS A 2 -7.15 -55.11 12.19
CA LYS A 2 -5.67 -55.05 12.06
C LYS A 2 -5.14 -54.04 11.03
N LYS A 3 -4.25 -53.10 11.38
CA LYS A 3 -3.70 -52.65 12.68
C LYS A 3 -3.27 -51.20 12.45
N ILE A 4 -3.71 -50.33 13.36
CA ILE A 4 -3.21 -48.96 13.52
C ILE A 4 -1.77 -49.05 14.05
N ILE A 5 -0.84 -48.34 13.40
CA ILE A 5 0.48 -48.04 13.96
C ILE A 5 0.50 -46.53 14.19
N ILE A 6 0.32 -46.16 15.45
CA ILE A 6 0.62 -44.82 15.97
C ILE A 6 2.12 -44.81 16.24
N PHE A 7 2.87 -44.00 15.49
CA PHE A 7 4.21 -43.60 15.89
C PHE A 7 4.10 -42.29 16.64
N LEU A 8 4.11 -42.39 17.97
CA LEU A 8 4.28 -41.29 18.90
C LEU A 8 5.77 -40.91 18.86
N LEU A 9 6.15 -39.97 17.99
CA LEU A 9 7.45 -39.32 18.10
C LEU A 9 7.32 -38.20 19.14
N VAL A 10 7.61 -38.53 20.40
CA VAL A 10 7.88 -37.54 21.45
C VAL A 10 9.22 -36.89 21.12
N GLY A 11 9.19 -35.94 20.19
CA GLY A 11 10.23 -34.94 20.07
C GLY A 11 10.03 -33.94 21.19
N ILE A 12 10.91 -33.98 22.19
CA ILE A 12 11.11 -32.85 23.11
C ILE A 12 11.59 -31.70 22.23
N LEU A 13 10.66 -30.89 21.74
CA LEU A 13 10.96 -29.58 21.19
C LEU A 13 11.46 -28.73 22.36
N SER A 14 12.78 -28.67 22.51
CA SER A 14 13.44 -27.58 23.22
C SER A 14 13.26 -26.30 22.40
N GLU A 15 12.04 -25.76 22.38
CA GLU A 15 11.78 -24.40 21.93
C GLU A 15 12.03 -23.45 23.10
N ASN A 16 13.30 -23.14 23.37
CA ASN A 16 13.64 -21.79 23.78
C ASN A 16 13.65 -20.91 22.52
N ALA A 17 12.48 -20.74 21.90
CA ALA A 17 12.26 -19.58 21.06
C ALA A 17 12.25 -18.39 22.04
N ASN A 18 13.40 -17.73 22.19
CA ASN A 18 13.49 -16.52 23.01
C ASN A 18 12.41 -15.56 22.54
N ALA A 19 11.48 -15.20 23.44
CA ALA A 19 10.43 -14.25 23.15
C ALA A 19 11.06 -12.98 22.56
N GLN A 20 10.71 -12.67 21.32
CA GLN A 20 11.21 -11.48 20.63
C GLN A 20 10.11 -10.44 20.67
N ILE A 21 10.38 -9.27 21.27
CA ILE A 21 9.37 -8.22 21.38
C ILE A 21 8.84 -7.87 19.99
N ALA A 22 7.52 -7.93 19.88
CA ALA A 22 6.75 -7.33 18.82
C ALA A 22 5.99 -6.14 19.41
N ALA A 23 6.08 -5.00 18.74
CA ALA A 23 5.30 -3.82 19.07
C ALA A 23 4.97 -3.05 17.80
N TYR A 24 3.81 -2.40 17.78
CA TYR A 24 3.50 -1.34 16.83
C TYR A 24 3.84 0.01 17.42
N PHE A 25 4.23 0.94 16.55
CA PHE A 25 4.49 2.32 16.88
C PHE A 25 3.80 3.23 15.87
N SER A 26 3.21 4.31 16.35
CA SER A 26 2.73 5.42 15.54
C SER A 26 2.91 6.73 16.29
N HIS A 27 2.82 7.84 15.58
CA HIS A 27 2.88 9.17 16.16
C HIS A 27 1.88 10.11 15.46
N CYS A 28 1.52 11.19 16.14
CA CYS A 28 0.69 12.25 15.59
C CYS A 28 1.20 13.61 16.09
N ALA A 29 1.37 14.56 15.19
CA ALA A 29 1.63 15.96 15.51
C ALA A 29 0.32 16.70 15.77
N PHE A 30 0.29 17.42 16.89
CA PHE A 30 -0.81 18.27 17.32
C PHE A 30 -0.30 19.67 17.66
N ASN A 31 -1.24 20.60 17.80
CA ASN A 31 -0.98 21.94 18.26
C ASN A 31 -1.91 22.31 19.41
N THR A 32 -1.56 23.37 20.11
CA THR A 32 -2.43 24.02 21.09
C THR A 32 -2.94 25.36 20.54
N PRO A 33 -4.04 25.91 21.09
CA PRO A 33 -4.55 27.23 20.69
C PRO A 33 -3.52 28.36 20.79
N ASP A 34 -2.56 28.24 21.71
CA ASP A 34 -1.46 29.19 21.92
C ASP A 34 -0.21 28.88 21.08
N ASN A 35 -0.37 28.06 20.03
CA ASN A 35 0.65 27.71 19.05
C ASN A 35 1.90 27.04 19.65
N LYS A 36 1.69 26.11 20.58
CA LYS A 36 2.73 25.24 21.15
C LYS A 36 2.56 23.81 20.63
N PRO A 37 3.23 23.46 19.53
CA PRO A 37 3.06 22.14 18.96
C PRO A 37 3.68 21.05 19.83
N TYR A 38 3.15 19.84 19.67
CA TYR A 38 3.61 18.66 20.39
C TYR A 38 3.39 17.40 19.56
N VAL A 39 4.20 16.38 19.84
CA VAL A 39 4.01 15.04 19.29
C VAL A 39 3.41 14.14 20.34
N GLU A 40 2.33 13.45 19.98
CA GLU A 40 1.88 12.26 20.68
C GLU A 40 2.50 11.02 20.04
N THR A 41 3.09 10.15 20.85
CA THR A 41 3.59 8.86 20.41
C THR A 41 2.76 7.75 21.02
N TYR A 42 2.46 6.71 20.24
CA TYR A 42 1.67 5.56 20.66
C TYR A 42 2.47 4.28 20.44
N ILE A 43 2.56 3.44 21.47
CA ILE A 43 3.16 2.12 21.39
C ILE A 43 2.10 1.09 21.76
N SER A 44 1.99 0.02 20.99
CA SER A 44 1.18 -1.16 21.33
C SER A 44 2.07 -2.37 21.36
N VAL A 45 2.33 -2.92 22.56
CA VAL A 45 3.18 -4.09 22.75
C VAL A 45 2.33 -5.36 22.76
N PHE A 46 2.77 -6.37 22.02
CA PHE A 46 2.13 -7.68 22.04
C PHE A 46 2.53 -8.44 23.30
N GLY A 47 1.59 -8.69 24.21
CA GLY A 47 1.90 -9.32 25.50
C GLY A 47 2.57 -10.69 25.36
N ASN A 48 2.12 -11.49 24.38
CA ASN A 48 2.69 -12.80 24.07
C ASN A 48 4.16 -12.75 23.59
N SER A 49 4.63 -11.59 23.15
CA SER A 49 6.01 -11.37 22.68
C SER A 49 6.97 -10.95 23.79
N VAL A 50 6.47 -10.68 24.99
CA VAL A 50 7.23 -10.21 26.16
C VAL A 50 7.37 -11.33 27.17
N SER A 51 8.53 -11.42 27.80
CA SER A 51 8.79 -12.31 28.93
C SER A 51 8.22 -11.74 30.22
N PHE A 52 7.54 -12.57 31.00
CA PHE A 52 6.91 -12.17 32.26
C PHE A 52 7.67 -12.81 33.42
N LYS A 53 7.92 -12.02 34.48
CA LYS A 53 8.54 -12.50 35.73
C LYS A 53 7.63 -12.21 36.91
N ALA A 54 7.72 -13.05 37.94
CA ALA A 54 7.04 -12.81 39.20
C ALA A 54 7.60 -11.53 39.85
N ASN A 55 6.70 -10.63 40.26
CA ASN A 55 7.01 -9.41 40.98
C ASN A 55 6.87 -9.64 42.49
N GLU A 56 7.14 -8.60 43.28
CA GLU A 56 7.10 -8.67 44.75
C GLU A 56 5.72 -9.04 45.32
N ASN A 57 4.65 -8.80 44.55
CA ASN A 57 3.27 -9.17 44.90
C ASN A 57 2.93 -10.64 44.55
N GLY A 58 3.91 -11.42 44.07
CA GLY A 58 3.70 -12.80 43.60
C GLY A 58 2.95 -12.91 42.28
N LYS A 59 2.71 -11.80 41.57
CA LYS A 59 2.05 -11.77 40.26
C LYS A 59 3.08 -11.68 39.15
N TYR A 60 2.70 -12.08 37.94
CA TYR A 60 3.56 -11.99 36.76
C TYR A 60 3.40 -10.65 36.06
N GLN A 61 4.52 -10.05 35.65
CA GLN A 61 4.53 -8.78 34.92
C GLN A 61 5.64 -8.73 33.86
N GLY A 62 5.31 -8.21 32.68
CA GLY A 62 6.26 -7.89 31.62
C GLY A 62 6.83 -6.49 31.80
N VAL A 63 8.11 -6.32 31.47
CA VAL A 63 8.82 -5.04 31.61
C VAL A 63 9.56 -4.71 30.31
N VAL A 64 9.09 -3.68 29.60
CA VAL A 64 9.69 -3.22 28.35
C VAL A 64 10.37 -1.87 28.58
N GLU A 65 11.68 -1.80 28.38
CA GLU A 65 12.42 -0.54 28.41
C GLU A 65 12.22 0.17 27.07
N VAL A 66 11.69 1.39 27.11
CA VAL A 66 11.42 2.24 25.95
C VAL A 66 12.36 3.44 25.98
N GLY A 67 13.01 3.72 24.86
CA GLY A 67 13.82 4.92 24.64
C GLY A 67 13.31 5.70 23.44
N ILE A 68 13.01 6.98 23.62
CA ILE A 68 12.52 7.91 22.60
C ILE A 68 13.48 9.09 22.50
N LEU A 69 13.89 9.46 21.28
CA LEU A 69 14.72 10.62 20.99
C LEU A 69 14.13 11.44 19.84
N PHE A 70 14.18 12.77 19.97
CA PHE A 70 13.90 13.71 18.89
C PHE A 70 15.15 14.56 18.63
N ILE A 71 15.64 14.54 17.40
CA ILE A 71 16.88 15.16 16.97
C ILE A 71 16.56 16.20 15.89
N LYS A 72 17.15 17.40 15.99
CA LYS A 72 17.00 18.47 14.99
C LYS A 72 18.35 19.09 14.73
N ASN A 73 18.78 19.08 13.46
CA ASN A 73 20.10 19.54 13.02
C ASN A 73 21.25 18.86 13.78
N GLY A 74 21.18 17.54 13.96
CA GLY A 74 22.18 16.75 14.69
C GLY A 74 22.18 16.91 16.22
N VAL A 75 21.29 17.73 16.78
CA VAL A 75 21.20 17.97 18.23
C VAL A 75 19.93 17.34 18.80
N ILE A 76 20.08 16.54 19.87
CA ILE A 76 18.94 16.00 20.63
C ILE A 76 18.19 17.17 21.27
N LYS A 77 16.91 17.32 20.91
CA LYS A 77 16.03 18.36 21.46
C LYS A 77 15.24 17.87 22.66
N THR A 78 14.83 16.61 22.65
CA THR A 78 14.26 15.95 23.82
C THR A 78 14.48 14.45 23.73
N SER A 79 14.51 13.79 24.88
CA SER A 79 14.56 12.33 24.98
C SER A 79 13.80 11.85 26.22
N ARG A 80 13.39 10.58 26.20
CA ARG A 80 12.79 9.91 27.35
C ARG A 80 13.18 8.44 27.35
N LYS A 81 13.57 7.94 28.52
CA LYS A 81 13.86 6.52 28.76
C LYS A 81 13.11 6.05 30.00
N TYR A 82 12.33 4.98 29.87
CA TYR A 82 11.45 4.50 30.94
C TYR A 82 11.12 3.01 30.77
N ASN A 83 10.58 2.40 31.82
CA ASN A 83 10.04 1.05 31.77
C ASN A 83 8.53 1.11 31.62
N LEU A 84 8.01 0.57 30.53
CA LEU A 84 6.60 0.30 30.32
C LEU A 84 6.26 -1.05 30.95
N LEU A 85 5.36 -1.03 31.93
CA LEU A 85 4.92 -2.22 32.65
C LEU A 85 3.62 -2.75 32.02
N SER A 86 3.54 -4.07 31.82
CA SER A 86 2.26 -4.69 31.52
C SER A 86 1.32 -4.65 32.73
N PRO A 87 0.00 -4.89 32.56
CA PRO A 87 -0.85 -5.27 33.68
C PRO A 87 -0.27 -6.47 34.45
N GLU A 88 -0.49 -6.51 35.76
CA GLU A 88 -0.16 -7.68 36.58
C GLU A 88 -1.16 -8.81 36.29
N ILE A 89 -0.67 -10.04 36.10
CA ILE A 89 -1.49 -11.23 35.84
C ILE A 89 -1.13 -12.36 36.81
N ASN A 90 -2.10 -13.24 37.11
CA ASN A 90 -1.90 -14.34 38.07
C ASN A 90 -1.18 -15.55 37.44
N ASP A 91 -1.32 -15.74 36.13
CA ASP A 91 -0.64 -16.77 35.35
C ASP A 91 -0.20 -16.20 34.00
N THR A 92 0.70 -16.90 33.31
CA THR A 92 1.27 -16.47 32.02
C THR A 92 0.55 -17.06 30.79
N LEU A 93 -0.58 -17.74 30.97
CA LEU A 93 -1.33 -18.35 29.88
C LEU A 93 -2.01 -17.29 29.00
N HIS A 94 -2.41 -16.17 29.61
CA HIS A 94 -3.11 -15.08 28.92
C HIS A 94 -2.39 -13.74 29.09
N ARG A 95 -1.38 -13.50 28.25
CA ARG A 95 -0.63 -12.24 28.22
C ARG A 95 -1.32 -11.22 27.30
N GLN A 96 -2.06 -10.30 27.90
CA GLN A 96 -2.76 -9.24 27.17
C GLN A 96 -1.79 -8.24 26.54
N ASN A 97 -2.19 -7.67 25.41
CA ASN A 97 -1.48 -6.52 24.82
C ASN A 97 -1.67 -5.30 25.72
N PHE A 98 -0.67 -4.42 25.72
CA PHE A 98 -0.71 -3.19 26.50
C PHE A 98 -0.19 -2.03 25.65
N ILE A 99 -0.76 -0.85 25.91
CA ILE A 99 -0.51 0.36 25.15
C ILE A 99 0.13 1.42 26.02
N ASP A 100 0.85 2.32 25.37
CA ASP A 100 1.42 3.51 25.99
C ASP A 100 1.23 4.73 25.10
N GLN A 101 1.04 5.88 25.74
CA GLN A 101 0.94 7.17 25.08
C GLN A 101 1.82 8.18 25.79
N GLN A 102 2.71 8.84 25.04
CA GLN A 102 3.57 9.91 25.56
C GLN A 102 3.37 11.19 24.75
N ARG A 103 3.52 12.35 25.41
CA ARG A 103 3.45 13.68 24.82
C ARG A 103 4.80 14.40 24.95
N PHE A 104 5.24 15.01 23.86
CA PHE A 104 6.48 15.78 23.78
C PHE A 104 6.22 17.15 23.16
N SER A 105 6.33 18.20 23.97
CA SER A 105 6.30 19.58 23.46
C SER A 105 7.57 19.86 22.66
N LEU A 106 7.40 20.32 21.43
CA LEU A 106 8.47 20.57 20.48
C LEU A 106 8.16 21.83 19.68
N ASP A 107 9.17 22.62 19.35
CA ASP A 107 8.99 23.75 18.44
C ASP A 107 8.69 23.28 17.01
N THR A 108 8.16 24.17 16.17
CA THR A 108 7.94 23.88 14.75
C THR A 108 9.24 23.52 14.03
N GLY A 109 9.18 22.56 13.12
CA GLY A 109 10.28 22.15 12.26
C GLY A 109 10.30 20.65 11.97
N LYS A 110 11.39 20.22 11.33
CA LYS A 110 11.64 18.81 10.99
C LYS A 110 12.56 18.18 12.03
N TYR A 111 12.21 16.98 12.45
CA TYR A 111 12.93 16.21 13.46
C TYR A 111 13.19 14.80 12.93
N GLU A 112 14.40 14.30 13.16
CA GLU A 112 14.68 12.87 13.15
C GLU A 112 14.17 12.29 14.48
N PHE A 113 13.44 11.20 14.40
CA PHE A 113 12.88 10.49 15.54
C PHE A 113 13.54 9.12 15.66
N GLU A 114 13.93 8.74 16.86
CA GLU A 114 14.42 7.38 17.15
C GLU A 114 13.61 6.75 18.29
N LEU A 115 13.04 5.58 18.03
CA LEU A 115 12.46 4.70 19.03
C LEU A 115 13.40 3.54 19.28
N SER A 116 13.48 3.11 20.53
CA SER A 116 14.06 1.84 20.89
C SER A 116 13.28 1.10 21.97
N VAL A 117 13.21 -0.22 21.85
CA VAL A 117 12.53 -1.10 22.80
C VAL A 117 13.38 -2.32 23.13
N SER A 118 13.38 -2.75 24.39
CA SER A 118 14.02 -3.99 24.84
C SER A 118 13.27 -4.62 26.01
N ASP A 119 13.33 -5.95 26.10
CA ASP A 119 12.69 -6.71 27.18
C ASP A 119 13.67 -6.74 28.35
N LYS A 120 13.25 -6.29 29.53
CA LYS A 120 14.12 -6.27 30.71
C LYS A 120 14.13 -7.59 31.47
N ASN A 121 13.18 -8.47 31.19
CA ASN A 121 13.09 -9.77 31.82
C ASN A 121 14.01 -10.81 31.17
N ILE A 122 14.50 -10.57 29.95
CA ILE A 122 15.49 -11.40 29.27
C ILE A 122 16.68 -10.54 28.83
N ASN A 123 17.86 -11.13 28.67
CA ASN A 123 18.98 -10.43 28.04
C ASN A 123 18.80 -10.46 26.51
N GLY A 124 17.76 -9.78 26.04
CA GLY A 124 17.30 -9.79 24.65
C GLY A 124 17.92 -8.70 23.79
N LYS A 125 17.75 -8.84 22.47
CA LYS A 125 18.18 -7.82 21.50
C LYS A 125 17.36 -6.54 21.69
N LYS A 126 18.04 -5.39 21.67
CA LYS A 126 17.39 -4.07 21.57
C LYS A 126 16.93 -3.84 20.13
N PHE A 127 15.66 -3.50 19.96
CA PHE A 127 15.10 -3.08 18.67
C PHE A 127 15.11 -1.57 18.58
N SER A 128 15.32 -1.03 17.39
CA SER A 128 15.28 0.41 17.15
C SER A 128 14.68 0.71 15.78
N ALA A 129 13.93 1.80 15.71
CA ALA A 129 13.30 2.31 14.50
C ALA A 129 13.58 3.81 14.40
N LYS A 130 13.74 4.30 13.18
CA LYS A 130 13.89 5.72 12.89
C LYS A 130 12.77 6.20 12.00
N ASP A 131 12.35 7.45 12.20
CA ASP A 131 11.34 8.11 11.40
C ASP A 131 11.64 9.61 11.29
N ASN A 132 10.94 10.33 10.40
CA ASN A 132 11.02 11.77 10.29
C ASN A 132 9.67 12.40 10.66
N ILE A 133 9.70 13.38 11.55
CA ILE A 133 8.50 14.06 12.04
C ILE A 133 8.56 15.54 11.65
N GLN A 134 7.48 16.04 11.04
CA GLN A 134 7.32 17.44 10.69
C GLN A 134 6.23 18.08 11.55
N LEU A 135 6.60 19.08 12.35
CA LEU A 135 5.67 19.94 13.07
C LEU A 135 5.57 21.28 12.32
N ASP A 136 4.49 21.46 11.57
CA ASP A 136 4.24 22.65 10.76
C ASP A 136 2.83 23.19 11.03
N PHE A 137 2.76 24.21 11.89
CA PHE A 137 1.52 24.86 12.32
C PHE A 137 1.67 26.38 12.22
N PRO A 138 1.62 26.95 11.00
CA PRO A 138 1.71 28.39 10.82
C PRO A 138 0.50 29.11 11.43
N ALA A 139 0.76 30.08 12.32
CA ALA A 139 -0.29 30.92 12.91
C ALA A 139 -1.03 31.79 11.87
N SER A 140 -0.44 31.99 10.70
CA SER A 140 -0.98 32.77 9.58
C SER A 140 -1.87 31.98 8.62
N ALA A 141 -2.11 30.69 8.88
CA ALA A 141 -3.00 29.87 8.06
C ALA A 141 -3.81 28.90 8.91
N VAL A 142 -4.89 28.37 8.34
CA VAL A 142 -5.61 27.23 8.93
C VAL A 142 -4.72 26.00 8.78
N SER A 143 -4.51 25.31 9.89
CA SER A 143 -3.68 24.10 9.93
C SER A 143 -4.49 22.93 10.49
N MET A 144 -4.02 21.71 10.25
CA MET A 144 -4.66 20.50 10.74
C MET A 144 -3.62 19.61 11.42
N SER A 145 -4.01 18.96 12.52
CA SER A 145 -3.20 17.91 13.14
C SER A 145 -2.99 16.73 12.18
N ASP A 146 -2.13 15.81 12.57
CA ASP A 146 -2.20 14.45 12.02
C ASP A 146 -3.53 13.79 12.41
N VAL A 147 -3.88 12.74 11.66
CA VAL A 147 -5.08 11.94 11.92
C VAL A 147 -4.69 10.80 12.86
N GLN A 148 -5.23 10.83 14.06
CA GLN A 148 -5.10 9.75 15.04
C GLN A 148 -6.15 8.67 14.74
N LEU A 149 -5.71 7.48 14.38
CA LEU A 149 -6.59 6.32 14.24
C LEU A 149 -6.98 5.79 15.63
N LEU A 150 -8.23 5.36 15.78
CA LEU A 150 -8.81 4.97 17.05
C LEU A 150 -9.35 3.55 17.00
N ALA A 151 -9.02 2.75 18.02
CA ALA A 151 -9.65 1.46 18.26
C ALA A 151 -11.05 1.63 18.88
N SER A 152 -11.19 2.62 19.76
CA SER A 152 -12.47 3.04 20.34
C SER A 152 -12.37 4.47 20.88
N PHE A 153 -13.52 5.08 21.12
CA PHE A 153 -13.62 6.33 21.87
C PHE A 153 -14.90 6.38 22.69
N THR A 154 -14.82 6.97 23.89
CA THR A 154 -15.95 7.17 24.79
C THR A 154 -15.88 8.55 25.41
N LYS A 155 -17.01 9.10 25.84
CA LYS A 155 -17.00 10.36 26.60
C LYS A 155 -16.26 10.11 27.93
N ALA A 156 -15.30 10.96 28.26
CA ALA A 156 -14.51 10.79 29.47
C ALA A 156 -15.32 11.21 30.71
N GLU A 157 -15.33 10.35 31.72
CA GLU A 157 -15.89 10.69 33.04
C GLU A 157 -14.86 11.39 33.93
N LYS A 158 -13.58 11.04 33.75
CA LYS A 158 -12.45 11.58 34.50
C LYS A 158 -11.28 11.80 33.55
N GLN A 159 -10.42 12.75 33.90
CA GLN A 159 -9.22 13.00 33.12
C GLN A 159 -8.18 11.91 33.39
N GLY A 160 -7.70 11.28 32.32
CA GLY A 160 -6.66 10.27 32.30
C GLY A 160 -5.62 10.52 31.20
N SER A 161 -4.69 9.58 31.05
CA SER A 161 -3.61 9.66 30.05
C SER A 161 -4.12 9.65 28.61
N LEU A 162 -5.22 8.95 28.34
CA LEU A 162 -5.86 8.84 27.03
C LEU A 162 -6.97 9.88 26.80
N THR A 163 -7.23 10.75 27.78
CA THR A 163 -8.28 11.75 27.66
C THR A 163 -7.81 12.92 26.78
N LYS A 164 -8.63 13.29 25.80
CA LYS A 164 -8.42 14.43 24.90
C LYS A 164 -9.75 15.05 24.51
N ASN A 165 -9.86 16.37 24.66
CA ASN A 165 -11.07 17.16 24.38
C ASN A 165 -12.38 16.55 24.94
N GLY A 166 -12.33 15.98 26.15
CA GLY A 166 -13.49 15.42 26.85
C GLY A 166 -13.85 13.98 26.45
N PHE A 167 -12.99 13.30 25.69
CA PHE A 167 -13.15 11.90 25.30
C PHE A 167 -11.94 11.07 25.68
N ASP A 168 -12.15 9.83 26.09
CA ASP A 168 -11.10 8.82 26.19
C ASP A 168 -10.90 8.21 24.82
N LEU A 169 -9.71 8.40 24.26
CA LEU A 169 -9.36 8.00 22.89
C LEU A 169 -8.37 6.84 22.95
N VAL A 170 -8.83 5.63 22.64
CA VAL A 170 -7.95 4.45 22.60
C VAL A 170 -7.30 4.39 21.21
N PRO A 171 -5.96 4.55 21.11
CA PRO A 171 -5.29 4.61 19.82
C PRO A 171 -5.31 3.26 19.10
N CYS A 172 -5.55 3.30 17.79
CA CYS A 172 -5.23 2.20 16.89
C CYS A 172 -3.83 2.47 16.31
N VAL A 173 -2.84 1.73 16.78
CA VAL A 173 -1.43 1.96 16.41
C VAL A 173 -1.09 1.33 15.04
N SER A 174 -1.93 0.41 14.56
CA SER A 174 -1.79 -0.20 13.24
C SER A 174 -2.64 0.54 12.20
N ASN A 175 -2.11 0.72 11.00
CA ASN A 175 -2.86 1.18 9.83
C ASN A 175 -3.48 0.01 9.02
N PHE A 176 -3.42 -1.22 9.54
CA PHE A 176 -3.98 -2.41 8.90
C PHE A 176 -5.28 -2.85 9.57
N PHE A 177 -6.35 -2.92 8.78
CA PHE A 177 -7.69 -3.27 9.21
C PHE A 177 -8.08 -4.67 8.69
N PRO A 178 -8.01 -5.72 9.53
CA PRO A 178 -8.37 -7.08 9.15
C PRO A 178 -9.88 -7.27 9.01
N GLU A 179 -10.26 -8.41 8.45
CA GLU A 179 -11.64 -8.77 8.07
C GLU A 179 -12.64 -8.64 9.23
N ASN A 180 -12.22 -8.96 10.45
CA ASN A 180 -13.04 -8.89 11.66
C ASN A 180 -13.19 -7.48 12.24
N THR A 181 -12.58 -6.46 11.63
CA THR A 181 -12.74 -5.06 12.05
C THR A 181 -13.80 -4.39 11.17
N ASN A 182 -14.89 -3.91 11.77
CA ASN A 182 -16.02 -3.33 11.03
C ASN A 182 -16.11 -1.81 11.18
N GLU A 183 -15.33 -1.21 12.07
CA GLU A 183 -15.34 0.24 12.30
C GLU A 183 -13.95 0.83 12.02
N PHE A 184 -13.94 1.94 11.29
CA PHE A 184 -12.77 2.79 11.10
C PHE A 184 -13.03 4.10 11.83
N SER A 185 -12.42 4.30 12.99
CA SER A 185 -12.61 5.48 13.84
C SER A 185 -11.36 6.36 13.83
N PHE A 186 -11.54 7.67 13.86
CA PHE A 186 -10.42 8.60 13.79
C PHE A 186 -10.70 9.93 14.51
N TYR A 187 -9.62 10.62 14.84
CA TYR A 187 -9.60 11.91 15.49
C TYR A 187 -8.63 12.88 14.79
N ALA A 188 -9.06 14.12 14.60
CA ALA A 188 -8.21 15.21 14.10
C ALA A 188 -8.68 16.58 14.63
N GLU A 189 -7.78 17.55 14.60
CA GLU A 189 -8.03 18.93 15.03
C GLU A 189 -7.72 19.92 13.92
N VAL A 190 -8.58 20.92 13.75
CA VAL A 190 -8.36 22.06 12.85
C VAL A 190 -8.11 23.31 13.68
N TYR A 191 -7.00 23.99 13.40
CA TYR A 191 -6.50 25.14 14.15
C TYR A 191 -6.69 26.46 13.39
N ASN A 192 -6.67 27.57 14.13
CA ASN A 192 -6.64 28.94 13.61
C ASN A 192 -7.86 29.38 12.79
N THR A 193 -8.97 28.63 12.80
CA THR A 193 -10.16 29.00 12.02
C THR A 193 -10.76 30.34 12.44
N LYS A 194 -10.84 30.63 13.75
CA LYS A 194 -11.27 31.95 14.27
C LYS A 194 -10.37 33.10 13.78
N THR A 195 -9.05 32.90 13.82
CA THR A 195 -8.08 33.93 13.43
C THR A 195 -8.09 34.22 11.93
N ILE A 196 -8.22 33.17 11.11
CA ILE A 196 -8.09 33.26 9.65
C ILE A 196 -9.41 33.54 8.95
N PHE A 197 -10.50 32.92 9.39
CA PHE A 197 -11.81 33.15 8.77
C PHE A 197 -12.53 34.36 9.36
N GLY A 198 -12.26 34.70 10.63
CA GLY A 198 -13.01 35.68 11.41
C GLY A 198 -13.89 35.01 12.45
N GLU A 199 -14.41 35.80 13.39
CA GLU A 199 -15.26 35.30 14.48
C GLU A 199 -16.68 34.97 13.98
N ASN A 200 -17.24 33.86 14.45
CA ASN A 200 -18.55 33.31 14.08
C ASN A 200 -18.73 32.99 12.58
N GLU A 201 -17.64 32.82 11.84
CA GLU A 201 -17.66 32.50 10.42
C GLU A 201 -17.89 31.01 10.22
N LYS A 202 -18.74 30.66 9.23
CA LYS A 202 -19.07 29.26 8.93
C LYS A 202 -18.09 28.67 7.94
N PHE A 203 -17.74 27.41 8.14
CA PHE A 203 -16.89 26.66 7.23
C PHE A 203 -17.36 25.20 7.15
N LEU A 204 -16.85 24.47 6.16
CA LEU A 204 -17.21 23.07 5.92
C LEU A 204 -16.00 22.17 6.12
N ILE A 205 -16.17 21.13 6.92
CA ILE A 205 -15.23 20.00 7.00
C ILE A 205 -15.85 18.85 6.22
N SER A 206 -15.14 18.32 5.23
CA SER A 206 -15.52 17.11 4.50
C SER A 206 -14.50 16.03 4.79
N TYR A 207 -14.94 14.80 5.02
CA TYR A 207 -14.03 13.68 5.20
C TYR A 207 -14.57 12.44 4.51
N TYR A 208 -13.68 11.73 3.83
CA TYR A 208 -14.06 10.60 3.00
C TYR A 208 -12.94 9.59 2.82
N ILE A 209 -13.30 8.37 2.41
CA ILE A 209 -12.34 7.34 2.03
C ILE A 209 -12.20 7.34 0.50
N GLN A 210 -10.97 7.33 0.01
CA GLN A 210 -10.64 7.16 -1.41
C GLN A 210 -9.72 5.97 -1.61
N SER A 211 -9.73 5.37 -2.81
CA SER A 211 -8.66 4.42 -3.20
C SER A 211 -7.33 5.16 -3.24
N HIS A 212 -6.30 4.55 -2.65
CA HIS A 212 -4.96 5.09 -2.66
C HIS A 212 -4.35 5.06 -4.07
N GLU A 213 -4.75 4.07 -4.89
CA GLU A 213 -4.20 3.82 -6.21
C GLU A 213 -4.65 4.85 -7.27
N ASN A 214 -5.93 5.25 -7.27
CA ASN A 214 -6.48 6.16 -8.29
C ASN A 214 -7.09 7.45 -7.72
N GLY A 215 -7.09 7.62 -6.40
CA GLY A 215 -7.66 8.80 -5.73
C GLY A 215 -9.19 8.91 -5.84
N LYS A 216 -9.89 7.89 -6.35
CA LYS A 216 -11.35 7.91 -6.49
C LYS A 216 -12.00 7.79 -5.11
N SER A 217 -12.78 8.80 -4.75
CA SER A 217 -13.61 8.78 -3.54
C SER A 217 -14.67 7.69 -3.63
N LEU A 218 -14.86 6.96 -2.54
CA LEU A 218 -15.88 5.93 -2.43
C LEU A 218 -17.18 6.56 -1.94
N SER A 219 -18.23 6.55 -2.77
CA SER A 219 -19.51 7.23 -2.52
C SER A 219 -20.17 6.85 -1.18
N LYS A 220 -20.03 5.60 -0.73
CA LYS A 220 -20.54 5.11 0.57
C LYS A 220 -19.81 5.66 1.80
N TYR A 221 -18.61 6.21 1.62
CA TYR A 221 -17.70 6.60 2.69
C TYR A 221 -17.39 8.09 2.62
N ILE A 222 -18.42 8.92 2.55
CA ILE A 222 -18.32 10.37 2.50
C ILE A 222 -19.20 10.95 3.60
N ALA A 223 -18.65 11.88 4.36
CA ALA A 223 -19.40 12.65 5.34
C ALA A 223 -18.87 14.08 5.38
N PHE A 224 -19.71 14.98 5.88
CA PHE A 224 -19.36 16.38 6.05
C PHE A 224 -20.00 16.94 7.31
N LYS A 225 -19.37 17.97 7.85
CA LYS A 225 -19.80 18.69 9.03
C LYS A 225 -19.67 20.18 8.77
N ARG A 226 -20.76 20.93 8.98
CA ARG A 226 -20.70 22.39 9.00
C ARG A 226 -20.28 22.82 10.39
N GLU A 227 -19.28 23.68 10.46
CA GLU A 227 -18.71 24.17 11.70
C GLU A 227 -18.71 25.70 11.73
N THR A 228 -18.63 26.23 12.95
CA THR A 228 -18.42 27.66 13.19
C THR A 228 -17.01 27.87 13.69
N SER A 229 -16.35 28.91 13.19
CA SER A 229 -14.97 29.26 13.51
C SER A 229 -14.71 29.26 15.02
N SER A 230 -13.68 28.54 15.44
CA SER A 230 -13.26 28.43 16.84
C SER A 230 -11.73 28.39 16.93
N ALA A 231 -11.19 28.37 18.15
CA ALA A 231 -9.75 28.19 18.34
C ALA A 231 -9.29 26.79 17.87
N VAL A 232 -10.08 25.77 18.17
CA VAL A 232 -9.87 24.38 17.74
C VAL A 232 -11.23 23.78 17.36
N ALA A 233 -11.34 23.29 16.13
CA ALA A 233 -12.48 22.49 15.69
C ALA A 233 -12.09 21.01 15.68
N VAL A 234 -12.86 20.20 16.41
CA VAL A 234 -12.57 18.77 16.61
C VAL A 234 -13.36 17.92 15.62
N ILE A 235 -12.65 16.99 14.98
CA ILE A 235 -13.20 15.96 14.12
C ILE A 235 -13.03 14.64 14.85
N LEU A 236 -14.13 14.07 15.33
CA LEU A 236 -14.19 12.75 15.94
C LEU A 236 -15.32 11.99 15.26
N SER A 237 -14.97 10.99 14.44
CA SER A 237 -15.94 10.29 13.60
C SER A 237 -15.53 8.85 13.35
N LYS A 238 -16.46 8.08 12.79
CA LYS A 238 -16.22 6.72 12.34
C LYS A 238 -16.93 6.39 11.04
N PHE A 239 -16.41 5.42 10.31
CA PHE A 239 -17.06 4.77 9.18
C PHE A 239 -17.31 3.29 9.47
N ASN A 240 -18.46 2.76 9.03
CA ASN A 240 -18.69 1.32 9.01
C ASN A 240 -18.01 0.73 7.78
N ILE A 241 -16.90 0.02 7.98
CA ILE A 241 -16.07 -0.61 6.95
C ILE A 241 -16.35 -2.11 6.78
N ALA A 242 -17.45 -2.64 7.32
CA ALA A 242 -17.83 -4.04 7.15
C ALA A 242 -17.87 -4.43 5.67
N ASP A 243 -18.42 -3.56 4.83
CA ASP A 243 -18.52 -3.72 3.37
C ASP A 243 -17.38 -3.06 2.58
N LEU A 244 -16.30 -2.63 3.24
CA LEU A 244 -15.15 -2.08 2.55
C LEU A 244 -14.27 -3.24 2.02
N PRO A 245 -14.06 -3.37 0.70
CA PRO A 245 -13.31 -4.48 0.12
C PRO A 245 -11.81 -4.35 0.39
N SER A 246 -11.08 -5.44 0.14
CA SER A 246 -9.61 -5.45 0.28
C SER A 246 -8.94 -4.44 -0.65
N GLY A 247 -8.06 -3.59 -0.12
CA GLY A 247 -7.37 -2.55 -0.88
C GLY A 247 -6.56 -1.62 0.00
N ASN A 248 -5.85 -0.68 -0.64
CA ASN A 248 -5.21 0.43 0.04
C ASN A 248 -6.07 1.68 -0.12
N TYR A 249 -6.20 2.45 0.95
CA TYR A 249 -7.08 3.60 0.97
C TYR A 249 -6.45 4.76 1.72
N ASP A 250 -6.92 5.96 1.40
CA ASP A 250 -6.66 7.15 2.20
C ASP A 250 -7.97 7.64 2.80
N LEU A 251 -7.96 7.91 4.11
CA LEU A 251 -8.90 8.88 4.69
C LEU A 251 -8.43 10.27 4.31
N VAL A 252 -9.26 11.02 3.60
CA VAL A 252 -9.02 12.42 3.27
C VAL A 252 -9.92 13.30 4.13
N ILE A 253 -9.34 14.36 4.69
CA ILE A 253 -10.05 15.42 5.41
C ILE A 253 -9.76 16.75 4.71
N GLU A 254 -10.81 17.44 4.30
CA GLU A 254 -10.75 18.75 3.65
C GLU A 254 -11.51 19.80 4.46
N VAL A 255 -10.93 20.99 4.56
CA VAL A 255 -11.58 22.17 5.14
C VAL A 255 -11.79 23.21 4.05
N LYS A 256 -13.04 23.63 3.86
CA LYS A 256 -13.45 24.64 2.87
C LYS A 256 -14.05 25.85 3.58
N ASN A 257 -13.70 27.05 3.12
CA ASN A 257 -14.25 28.29 3.67
C ASN A 257 -15.69 28.54 3.18
N LYS A 258 -16.31 29.67 3.59
CA LYS A 258 -17.67 30.06 3.16
C LYS A 258 -17.85 30.23 1.65
N ASP A 259 -16.77 30.53 0.93
CA ASP A 259 -16.75 30.66 -0.54
C ASP A 259 -16.53 29.30 -1.24
N ASN A 260 -16.59 28.20 -0.48
CA ASN A 260 -16.32 26.84 -0.95
C ASN A 260 -14.88 26.64 -1.50
N LYS A 261 -13.93 27.48 -1.09
CA LYS A 261 -12.51 27.32 -1.43
C LYS A 261 -11.83 26.36 -0.46
N LEU A 262 -11.08 25.39 -0.98
CA LEU A 262 -10.25 24.49 -0.18
C LEU A 262 -9.13 25.28 0.51
N VAL A 263 -9.02 25.12 1.83
CA VAL A 263 -8.05 25.85 2.66
C VAL A 263 -6.97 24.92 3.18
N VAL A 264 -7.34 23.74 3.67
CA VAL A 264 -6.39 22.71 4.10
C VAL A 264 -6.94 21.33 3.77
N ARG A 265 -6.03 20.42 3.39
CA ARG A 265 -6.30 19.01 3.11
C ARG A 265 -5.28 18.16 3.86
N LYS A 266 -5.73 17.07 4.47
CA LYS A 266 -4.90 16.08 5.14
C LYS A 266 -5.33 14.68 4.69
N ASN A 267 -4.35 13.80 4.45
CA ASN A 267 -4.58 12.41 4.08
C ASN A 267 -3.99 11.50 5.16
N SER A 268 -4.63 10.35 5.40
CA SER A 268 -4.13 9.30 6.30
C SER A 268 -4.33 7.93 5.64
N PHE A 269 -3.23 7.24 5.38
CA PHE A 269 -3.20 5.96 4.70
C PHE A 269 -3.63 4.81 5.62
N PHE A 270 -4.40 3.86 5.08
CA PHE A 270 -4.69 2.59 5.73
C PHE A 270 -4.91 1.45 4.74
N GLN A 271 -4.72 0.21 5.20
CA GLN A 271 -4.91 -1.01 4.43
C GLN A 271 -6.09 -1.80 4.95
N ARG A 272 -6.91 -2.33 4.05
CA ARG A 272 -8.04 -3.21 4.37
C ARG A 272 -7.78 -4.61 3.83
N LYS A 273 -7.99 -5.62 4.67
CA LYS A 273 -8.11 -7.03 4.24
C LYS A 273 -9.54 -7.51 4.51
N ASN A 274 -10.32 -7.62 3.44
CA ASN A 274 -11.68 -8.14 3.48
C ASN A 274 -11.95 -8.91 2.17
N PRO A 275 -11.61 -10.21 2.12
CA PRO A 275 -11.71 -11.01 0.90
C PRO A 275 -13.15 -11.44 0.58
N LYS A 276 -14.06 -11.38 1.56
CA LYS A 276 -15.47 -11.79 1.41
C LYS A 276 -16.29 -10.75 0.65
N VAL A 277 -15.95 -9.48 0.81
CA VAL A 277 -16.62 -8.39 0.13
C VAL A 277 -16.00 -8.21 -1.24
N LYS A 278 -16.80 -8.50 -2.28
CA LYS A 278 -16.45 -8.17 -3.66
C LYS A 278 -16.44 -6.65 -3.82
N ILE A 279 -15.56 -6.13 -4.68
CA ILE A 279 -15.56 -4.71 -5.04
C ILE A 279 -16.97 -4.34 -5.48
N ASP A 280 -17.54 -3.33 -4.83
CA ASP A 280 -18.92 -2.91 -5.03
C ASP A 280 -19.18 -2.56 -6.49
N GLU A 281 -19.93 -3.41 -7.19
CA GLU A 281 -20.41 -3.19 -8.56
C GLU A 281 -21.43 -2.05 -8.62
N GLY A 282 -21.92 -1.58 -7.47
CA GLY A 282 -22.97 -0.57 -7.33
C GLY A 282 -22.63 0.82 -7.88
N ASP A 283 -21.34 1.12 -8.10
CA ASP A 283 -20.92 2.38 -8.74
C ASP A 283 -21.04 2.30 -10.27
N LEU A 284 -21.01 1.09 -10.85
CA LEU A 284 -21.12 0.86 -12.29
C LEU A 284 -22.56 0.57 -12.73
N SER A 285 -23.38 -0.07 -11.87
CA SER A 285 -24.77 -0.41 -12.20
C SER A 285 -25.66 0.80 -12.53
N ASN A 286 -25.31 1.97 -11.98
CA ASN A 286 -25.97 3.25 -12.24
C ASN A 286 -25.44 4.01 -13.46
N ILE A 287 -24.39 3.50 -14.13
CA ILE A 287 -23.83 4.13 -15.32
C ILE A 287 -24.76 3.83 -16.50
N ALA A 288 -25.39 4.88 -17.03
CA ALA A 288 -26.15 4.83 -18.26
C ALA A 288 -25.18 4.66 -19.44
N VAL A 289 -25.16 3.46 -20.04
CA VAL A 289 -24.33 3.14 -21.22
C VAL A 289 -25.08 3.32 -22.52
N GLU A 290 -26.39 3.52 -22.47
CA GLU A 290 -27.32 3.51 -23.61
C GLU A 290 -27.00 4.58 -24.66
N ASN A 291 -26.43 5.72 -24.25
CA ASN A 291 -26.02 6.83 -25.15
C ASN A 291 -24.50 6.91 -25.35
N THR A 292 -23.76 5.84 -25.07
CA THR A 292 -22.30 5.79 -25.18
C THR A 292 -21.85 4.93 -26.36
N PHE A 293 -20.57 4.98 -26.72
CA PHE A 293 -20.01 4.12 -27.78
C PHE A 293 -20.12 2.62 -27.47
N VAL A 294 -20.15 2.26 -26.18
CA VAL A 294 -20.20 0.87 -25.72
C VAL A 294 -21.56 0.23 -25.98
N SER A 295 -22.63 1.02 -26.11
CA SER A 295 -23.96 0.53 -26.51
C SER A 295 -23.95 -0.19 -27.87
N LYS A 296 -22.98 0.13 -28.74
CA LYS A 296 -22.82 -0.48 -30.08
C LYS A 296 -22.01 -1.79 -30.04
N ILE A 297 -21.41 -2.13 -28.90
CA ILE A 297 -20.60 -3.33 -28.72
C ILE A 297 -21.51 -4.41 -28.13
N HIS A 298 -21.99 -5.28 -29.02
CA HIS A 298 -22.85 -6.40 -28.66
C HIS A 298 -22.09 -7.70 -28.66
N GLY A 299 -22.54 -8.64 -27.83
CA GLY A 299 -21.98 -9.98 -27.76
C GLY A 299 -20.96 -10.13 -26.65
N ARG A 300 -21.23 -11.09 -25.78
CA ARG A 300 -20.42 -11.38 -24.58
C ARG A 300 -18.98 -11.75 -24.91
N ASP A 301 -18.76 -12.51 -26.00
CA ASP A 301 -17.41 -12.91 -26.40
C ASP A 301 -16.56 -11.72 -26.84
N THR A 302 -17.15 -10.78 -27.59
CA THR A 302 -16.46 -9.56 -28.03
C THR A 302 -16.11 -8.65 -26.86
N LEU A 303 -17.07 -8.43 -25.94
CA LEU A 303 -16.80 -7.67 -24.71
C LEU A 303 -15.76 -8.37 -23.83
N ALA A 304 -15.81 -9.70 -23.72
CA ALA A 304 -14.83 -10.47 -22.95
C ALA A 304 -13.43 -10.31 -23.53
N GLU A 305 -13.28 -10.39 -24.85
CA GLU A 305 -12.01 -10.16 -25.54
C GLU A 305 -11.48 -8.75 -25.28
N PHE A 306 -12.34 -7.74 -25.43
CA PHE A 306 -11.94 -6.35 -25.16
C PHE A 306 -11.52 -6.16 -23.72
N ILE A 307 -12.30 -6.65 -22.75
CA ILE A 307 -11.99 -6.57 -21.33
C ILE A 307 -10.67 -7.29 -21.00
N ARG A 308 -10.42 -8.47 -21.56
CA ARG A 308 -9.14 -9.19 -21.39
C ARG A 308 -7.96 -8.38 -21.93
N SER A 309 -8.15 -7.72 -23.07
CA SER A 309 -7.10 -6.89 -23.67
C SER A 309 -6.71 -5.71 -22.79
N LEU A 310 -7.58 -5.21 -21.91
CA LEU A 310 -7.28 -4.10 -20.99
C LEU A 310 -6.32 -4.49 -19.85
N ARG A 311 -6.15 -5.78 -19.59
CA ARG A 311 -5.41 -6.30 -18.42
C ARG A 311 -4.00 -5.70 -18.26
N PRO A 312 -3.19 -5.49 -19.31
CA PRO A 312 -1.85 -4.91 -19.18
C PRO A 312 -1.83 -3.46 -18.68
N ILE A 313 -2.89 -2.68 -18.94
CA ILE A 313 -2.99 -1.27 -18.57
C ILE A 313 -3.95 -1.03 -17.39
N ALA A 314 -4.45 -2.11 -16.79
CA ALA A 314 -5.38 -2.08 -15.67
C ALA A 314 -4.66 -2.08 -14.32
N SER A 315 -5.20 -1.34 -13.34
CA SER A 315 -4.78 -1.41 -11.95
C SER A 315 -5.16 -2.74 -11.30
N GLN A 316 -4.67 -3.01 -10.09
CA GLN A 316 -4.98 -4.27 -9.39
C GLN A 316 -6.47 -4.40 -9.03
N SER A 317 -7.13 -3.29 -8.71
CA SER A 317 -8.58 -3.27 -8.46
C SER A 317 -9.37 -3.49 -9.76
N GLU A 318 -8.97 -2.84 -10.86
CA GLU A 318 -9.57 -3.02 -12.18
C GLU A 318 -9.41 -4.44 -12.73
N LYS A 319 -8.24 -5.07 -12.54
CA LYS A 319 -8.02 -6.48 -12.92
C LYS A 319 -8.96 -7.42 -12.18
N ARG A 320 -9.11 -7.24 -10.87
CA ARG A 320 -10.07 -8.01 -10.06
C ARG A 320 -11.51 -7.79 -10.53
N PHE A 321 -11.83 -6.54 -10.89
CA PHE A 321 -13.14 -6.20 -11.41
C PHE A 321 -13.41 -6.88 -12.77
N ALA A 322 -12.46 -6.78 -13.71
CA ALA A 322 -12.50 -7.47 -14.99
C ALA A 322 -12.68 -8.98 -14.81
N ASP A 323 -11.91 -9.61 -13.91
CA ASP A 323 -12.02 -11.05 -13.62
C ASP A 323 -13.43 -11.42 -13.08
N ASN A 324 -14.07 -10.55 -12.30
CA ASN A 324 -15.44 -10.76 -11.83
C ASN A 324 -16.47 -10.61 -12.96
N GLN A 325 -16.35 -9.58 -13.80
CA GLN A 325 -17.27 -9.38 -14.93
C GLN A 325 -17.18 -10.49 -15.97
N LEU A 326 -15.97 -10.97 -16.23
CA LEU A 326 -15.74 -12.12 -17.11
C LEU A 326 -16.33 -13.42 -16.55
N LYS A 327 -16.45 -13.56 -15.22
CA LYS A 327 -17.07 -14.73 -14.57
C LYS A 327 -18.59 -14.65 -14.53
N LEU A 328 -19.15 -13.48 -14.21
CA LEU A 328 -20.59 -13.26 -14.19
C LEU A 328 -21.17 -13.32 -15.61
N ALA A 329 -20.41 -12.83 -16.59
CA ALA A 329 -20.77 -12.80 -18.00
C ALA A 329 -22.13 -12.12 -18.25
N ASP A 330 -22.44 -11.08 -17.48
CA ASP A 330 -23.57 -10.19 -17.70
C ASP A 330 -23.16 -9.09 -18.69
N GLU A 331 -23.85 -9.01 -19.82
CA GLU A 331 -23.49 -8.09 -20.91
C GLU A 331 -23.56 -6.63 -20.48
N LYS A 332 -24.59 -6.25 -19.69
CA LYS A 332 -24.78 -4.86 -19.27
C LYS A 332 -23.68 -4.45 -18.29
N LEU A 333 -23.34 -5.29 -17.32
CA LEU A 333 -22.26 -5.01 -16.37
C LEU A 333 -20.89 -4.97 -17.07
N MET A 334 -20.65 -5.83 -18.06
CA MET A 334 -19.45 -5.80 -18.89
C MET A 334 -19.34 -4.50 -19.68
N GLN A 335 -20.44 -4.04 -20.28
CA GLN A 335 -20.50 -2.75 -20.97
C GLN A 335 -20.25 -1.56 -20.01
N GLN A 336 -20.86 -1.57 -18.83
CA GLN A 336 -20.67 -0.53 -17.82
C GLN A 336 -19.23 -0.45 -17.33
N PHE A 337 -18.61 -1.60 -17.03
CA PHE A 337 -17.19 -1.66 -16.71
C PHE A 337 -16.32 -1.11 -17.83
N PHE A 338 -16.56 -1.58 -19.06
CA PHE A 338 -15.75 -1.21 -20.21
C PHE A 338 -15.83 0.28 -20.51
N TYR A 339 -17.03 0.87 -20.45
CA TYR A 339 -17.21 2.30 -20.58
C TYR A 339 -16.48 3.06 -19.48
N ASN A 340 -16.69 2.67 -18.21
CA ASN A 340 -16.08 3.36 -17.07
C ASN A 340 -14.55 3.32 -17.12
N PHE A 341 -13.96 2.20 -17.53
CA PHE A 341 -12.51 2.07 -17.67
C PHE A 341 -11.89 3.14 -18.58
N TRP A 342 -12.57 3.45 -19.69
CA TRP A 342 -12.13 4.46 -20.65
C TRP A 342 -12.56 5.87 -20.25
N ASN A 343 -13.73 6.02 -19.64
CA ASN A 343 -14.21 7.29 -19.10
C ASN A 343 -13.29 7.81 -17.98
N ASP A 344 -12.82 6.95 -17.09
CA ASP A 344 -11.89 7.33 -16.01
C ASP A 344 -10.54 7.82 -16.56
N ARG A 345 -10.08 7.26 -17.69
CA ARG A 345 -8.82 7.64 -18.34
C ARG A 345 -8.95 8.86 -19.25
N ASN A 346 -10.07 9.01 -19.94
CA ASN A 346 -10.36 10.14 -20.81
C ASN A 346 -11.86 10.47 -20.78
N PRO A 347 -12.29 11.31 -19.81
CA PRO A 347 -13.71 11.66 -19.66
C PRO A 347 -14.28 12.45 -20.85
N MET A 348 -13.42 13.15 -21.59
CA MET A 348 -13.84 14.01 -22.69
C MET A 348 -14.05 13.23 -23.99
N PHE A 349 -13.19 12.24 -24.26
CA PHE A 349 -13.23 11.43 -25.48
C PHE A 349 -12.91 9.95 -25.22
N PRO A 350 -13.77 9.22 -24.47
CA PRO A 350 -13.50 7.82 -24.08
C PRO A 350 -13.49 6.86 -25.28
N GLU A 351 -14.36 7.08 -26.28
CA GLU A 351 -14.39 6.29 -27.51
C GLU A 351 -13.07 6.43 -28.30
N ASN A 352 -12.54 7.65 -28.40
CA ASN A 352 -11.28 7.90 -29.10
C ASN A 352 -10.10 7.23 -28.40
N ALA A 353 -10.08 7.28 -27.06
CA ALA A 353 -9.06 6.61 -26.26
C ALA A 353 -9.08 5.08 -26.45
N TRP A 354 -10.28 4.48 -26.40
CA TRP A 354 -10.45 3.06 -26.72
C TRP A 354 -9.98 2.74 -28.14
N ASN A 355 -10.43 3.50 -29.14
CA ASN A 355 -10.10 3.24 -30.53
C ASN A 355 -8.59 3.32 -30.79
N ALA A 356 -7.90 4.29 -30.19
CA ALA A 356 -6.44 4.40 -30.27
C ALA A 356 -5.76 3.17 -29.66
N TYR A 357 -6.19 2.77 -28.45
CA TYR A 357 -5.66 1.58 -27.78
C TYR A 357 -5.94 0.29 -28.55
N LEU A 358 -7.14 0.14 -29.12
CA LEU A 358 -7.52 -1.02 -29.92
C LEU A 358 -6.61 -1.18 -31.15
N GLN A 359 -6.15 -0.08 -31.76
CA GLN A 359 -5.14 -0.17 -32.84
C GLN A 359 -3.82 -0.72 -32.31
N THR A 360 -3.37 -0.29 -31.14
CA THR A 360 -2.17 -0.84 -30.48
C THR A 360 -2.35 -2.32 -30.16
N VAL A 361 -3.49 -2.73 -29.61
CA VAL A 361 -3.80 -4.15 -29.34
C VAL A 361 -3.78 -4.98 -30.62
N LYS A 362 -4.32 -4.46 -31.73
CA LYS A 362 -4.27 -5.14 -33.04
C LYS A 362 -2.84 -5.28 -33.55
N ALA A 363 -2.01 -4.26 -33.42
CA ALA A 363 -0.60 -4.32 -33.79
C ALA A 363 0.14 -5.35 -32.94
N VAL A 364 -0.03 -5.30 -31.62
CA VAL A 364 0.54 -6.26 -30.65
C VAL A 364 0.09 -7.69 -30.93
N ASN A 365 -1.20 -7.91 -31.24
CA ASN A 365 -1.70 -9.24 -31.60
C ASN A 365 -1.12 -9.76 -32.90
N LYS A 366 -0.85 -8.88 -33.88
CA LYS A 366 -0.22 -9.26 -35.14
C LYS A 366 1.26 -9.60 -34.96
N GLU A 367 1.96 -8.85 -34.12
CA GLU A 367 3.40 -8.92 -33.96
C GLU A 367 3.83 -10.00 -32.95
N PHE A 368 3.16 -10.07 -31.80
CA PHE A 368 3.52 -10.93 -30.68
C PHE A 368 2.52 -12.06 -30.44
N GLY A 369 1.50 -12.22 -31.29
CA GLY A 369 0.55 -13.31 -31.20
C GLY A 369 1.16 -14.66 -31.61
N THR A 370 0.69 -15.73 -30.98
CA THR A 370 1.08 -17.11 -31.32
C THR A 370 -0.15 -17.91 -31.75
N GLN A 371 0.04 -19.16 -32.17
CA GLN A 371 -1.09 -20.04 -32.52
C GLN A 371 -2.05 -20.31 -31.35
N ILE A 372 -1.56 -20.18 -30.11
CA ILE A 372 -2.30 -20.55 -28.90
C ILE A 372 -2.57 -19.38 -27.95
N ARG A 373 -1.92 -18.22 -28.16
CA ARG A 373 -2.05 -17.02 -27.32
C ARG A 373 -2.22 -15.78 -28.15
N LYS A 374 -3.08 -14.87 -27.70
CA LYS A 374 -3.16 -13.53 -28.29
C LYS A 374 -1.92 -12.72 -27.87
N GLY A 375 -1.52 -11.76 -28.69
CA GLY A 375 -0.35 -10.93 -28.39
C GLY A 375 -0.48 -10.17 -27.07
N TYR A 376 -1.67 -9.67 -26.72
CA TYR A 376 -1.86 -9.00 -25.43
C TYR A 376 -1.68 -9.95 -24.20
N GLU A 377 -1.65 -11.27 -24.42
CA GLU A 377 -1.43 -12.30 -23.39
C GLU A 377 0.02 -12.76 -23.31
N THR A 378 0.86 -12.43 -24.29
CA THR A 378 2.28 -12.77 -24.27
C THR A 378 3.06 -11.74 -23.46
N ASP A 379 4.24 -12.12 -22.95
CA ASP A 379 5.02 -11.21 -22.11
C ASP A 379 5.49 -9.98 -22.88
N ARG A 380 5.93 -10.16 -24.13
CA ARG A 380 6.28 -9.04 -25.02
C ARG A 380 5.09 -8.11 -25.26
N GLY A 381 3.93 -8.65 -25.63
CA GLY A 381 2.76 -7.83 -25.89
C GLY A 381 2.19 -7.16 -24.66
N ARG A 382 2.23 -7.81 -23.49
CA ARG A 382 1.90 -7.19 -22.19
C ARG A 382 2.82 -6.00 -21.91
N VAL A 383 4.15 -6.18 -21.98
CA VAL A 383 5.13 -5.11 -21.74
C VAL A 383 4.89 -3.96 -22.71
N TYR A 384 4.69 -4.25 -24.00
CA TYR A 384 4.44 -3.23 -25.02
C TYR A 384 3.16 -2.43 -24.75
N LEU A 385 2.06 -3.10 -24.36
CA LEU A 385 0.81 -2.42 -24.05
C LEU A 385 0.94 -1.55 -22.79
N GLN A 386 1.60 -2.07 -21.75
CA GLN A 386 1.77 -1.41 -20.46
C GLN A 386 2.71 -0.20 -20.53
N TYR A 387 3.84 -0.32 -21.23
CA TYR A 387 4.89 0.71 -21.24
C TYR A 387 5.00 1.49 -22.55
N GLY A 388 4.45 0.96 -23.66
CA GLY A 388 4.61 1.51 -25.00
C GLY A 388 5.67 0.78 -25.81
N SER A 389 6.02 1.33 -26.97
CA SER A 389 7.13 0.81 -27.78
C SER A 389 8.46 1.06 -27.08
N PRO A 390 9.41 0.11 -27.11
CA PRO A 390 10.76 0.35 -26.63
C PRO A 390 11.48 1.39 -27.49
N ASP A 391 12.43 2.11 -26.87
CA ASP A 391 13.29 3.07 -27.58
C ASP A 391 14.30 2.33 -28.47
N LYS A 392 14.80 1.18 -27.98
CA LYS A 392 15.70 0.29 -28.71
C LYS A 392 15.24 -1.16 -28.56
N ARG A 393 15.39 -1.92 -29.64
CA ARG A 393 15.00 -3.33 -29.73
C ARG A 393 16.11 -4.10 -30.43
N ASP A 394 16.84 -4.90 -29.67
CA ASP A 394 17.93 -5.75 -30.16
C ASP A 394 17.43 -7.20 -30.24
N GLU A 395 17.21 -7.69 -31.46
CA GLU A 395 16.73 -9.05 -31.74
C GLU A 395 17.92 -9.97 -32.05
N VAL A 396 18.10 -11.01 -31.24
CA VAL A 396 19.18 -11.98 -31.39
C VAL A 396 18.55 -13.37 -31.66
N PRO A 397 18.19 -13.65 -32.94
CA PRO A 397 17.52 -14.90 -33.30
C PRO A 397 18.43 -16.13 -33.19
N SER A 398 19.75 -15.93 -33.20
CA SER A 398 20.72 -17.00 -33.02
C SER A 398 22.02 -16.46 -32.44
N GLU A 399 22.40 -16.98 -31.28
CA GLU A 399 23.70 -16.82 -30.66
C GLU A 399 24.21 -18.20 -30.24
N PRO A 400 25.51 -18.51 -30.42
CA PRO A 400 26.09 -19.76 -29.95
C PRO A 400 25.75 -19.99 -28.46
N ASN A 401 25.29 -21.20 -28.14
CA ASN A 401 25.02 -21.62 -26.76
C ASN A 401 23.91 -20.86 -26.02
N ALA A 402 23.16 -19.96 -26.66
CA ALA A 402 22.01 -19.25 -26.08
C ALA A 402 20.67 -19.74 -26.67
N TYR A 403 19.58 -19.55 -25.93
CA TYR A 403 18.26 -19.48 -26.55
C TYR A 403 18.13 -18.17 -27.35
N PRO A 404 17.35 -18.11 -28.44
CA PRO A 404 17.02 -16.84 -29.09
C PRO A 404 16.41 -15.88 -28.07
N TYR A 405 16.84 -14.62 -28.12
CA TYR A 405 16.42 -13.62 -27.17
C TYR A 405 16.31 -12.25 -27.80
N GLU A 406 15.72 -11.35 -27.03
CA GLU A 406 15.38 -10.02 -27.47
C GLU A 406 15.52 -9.06 -26.28
N ILE A 407 16.27 -7.98 -26.48
CA ILE A 407 16.49 -6.96 -25.45
C ILE A 407 15.76 -5.69 -25.84
N TRP A 408 14.91 -5.21 -24.93
CA TRP A 408 14.19 -3.95 -25.08
C TRP A 408 14.72 -2.93 -24.10
N THR A 409 15.15 -1.79 -24.61
CA THR A 409 15.64 -0.66 -23.80
C THR A 409 14.63 0.48 -23.83
N TYR A 410 14.36 1.03 -22.65
CA TYR A 410 13.55 2.23 -22.43
C TYR A 410 14.39 3.26 -21.69
N TYR A 411 14.75 4.35 -22.36
CA TYR A 411 15.42 5.48 -21.71
C TYR A 411 14.49 6.18 -20.72
N LYS A 412 13.19 6.21 -21.03
CA LYS A 412 12.13 6.69 -20.14
C LYS A 412 10.95 5.72 -20.14
N LEU A 413 10.80 4.98 -19.05
CA LEU A 413 9.73 4.01 -18.86
C LEU A 413 8.54 4.66 -18.15
N ILE A 414 7.38 4.74 -18.82
CA ILE A 414 6.13 5.25 -18.25
C ILE A 414 5.14 4.10 -18.12
N ASP A 415 4.71 3.81 -16.90
CA ASP A 415 3.74 2.75 -16.63
C ASP A 415 2.30 3.24 -16.80
N LYS A 416 1.61 2.78 -17.86
CA LYS A 416 0.21 3.16 -18.13
C LYS A 416 -0.78 2.55 -17.13
N SER A 417 -0.38 1.54 -16.35
CA SER A 417 -1.19 1.02 -15.24
C SER A 417 -1.09 1.90 -13.98
N GLN A 418 -0.20 2.90 -13.98
CA GLN A 418 0.06 3.83 -12.88
C GLN A 418 0.51 3.15 -11.57
N LEU A 419 0.98 1.90 -11.64
CA LEU A 419 1.48 1.17 -10.48
C LEU A 419 2.88 1.63 -10.05
N ASN A 420 3.69 2.08 -11.01
CA ASN A 420 5.07 2.48 -10.78
C ASN A 420 5.30 3.96 -11.13
N PRO A 421 6.19 4.67 -10.39
CA PRO A 421 6.65 5.99 -10.81
C PRO A 421 7.42 5.89 -12.13
N VAL A 422 7.61 7.03 -12.81
CA VAL A 422 8.44 7.08 -14.03
C VAL A 422 9.85 6.61 -13.71
N GLN A 423 10.37 5.70 -14.53
CA GLN A 423 11.72 5.15 -14.40
C GLN A 423 12.56 5.54 -15.61
N THR A 424 13.87 5.51 -15.45
CA THR A 424 14.83 5.82 -16.53
C THR A 424 15.78 4.65 -16.73
N ASN A 425 16.22 4.45 -17.97
CA ASN A 425 17.19 3.42 -18.36
C ASN A 425 16.79 2.03 -17.84
N ARG A 426 15.64 1.54 -18.31
CA ARG A 426 15.10 0.23 -17.98
C ARG A 426 15.19 -0.72 -19.15
N GLU A 427 15.48 -1.97 -18.84
CA GLU A 427 15.72 -3.01 -19.83
C GLU A 427 14.90 -4.25 -19.52
N PHE A 428 14.52 -4.95 -20.58
CA PHE A 428 13.74 -6.18 -20.51
C PHE A 428 14.38 -7.19 -21.46
N ILE A 429 14.68 -8.38 -20.95
CA ILE A 429 15.22 -9.48 -21.73
C ILE A 429 14.12 -10.52 -21.88
N PHE A 430 13.77 -10.81 -23.12
CA PHE A 430 12.84 -11.87 -23.46
C PHE A 430 13.57 -13.01 -24.17
N TYR A 431 13.12 -14.24 -24.00
CA TYR A 431 13.77 -15.41 -24.61
C TYR A 431 12.76 -16.49 -25.03
N ASP A 432 13.07 -17.22 -26.10
CA ASP A 432 12.22 -18.29 -26.62
C ASP A 432 12.81 -19.68 -26.31
N LEU A 433 12.13 -20.41 -25.43
CA LEU A 433 12.48 -21.79 -25.11
C LEU A 433 12.11 -22.78 -26.23
N ASN A 434 11.05 -22.47 -26.95
CA ASN A 434 10.36 -23.33 -27.92
C ASN A 434 10.43 -22.66 -29.29
N LEU A 435 11.62 -22.68 -29.91
CA LEU A 435 12.03 -22.08 -31.21
C LEU A 435 11.01 -22.08 -32.36
N ALA A 436 9.95 -22.89 -32.29
CA ALA A 436 8.89 -23.02 -33.28
C ALA A 436 7.65 -22.16 -32.99
N MET A 437 7.48 -21.61 -31.79
CA MET A 437 6.22 -21.00 -31.34
C MET A 437 6.26 -19.47 -31.23
N ASN A 438 7.44 -18.84 -31.31
CA ASN A 438 7.62 -17.39 -31.15
C ASN A 438 7.02 -16.87 -29.81
N ASP A 439 7.01 -17.71 -28.77
CA ASP A 439 6.45 -17.40 -27.45
C ASP A 439 7.58 -16.98 -26.51
N TYR A 440 8.09 -15.77 -26.72
CA TYR A 440 9.16 -15.22 -25.90
C TYR A 440 8.62 -14.84 -24.51
N LEU A 441 9.25 -15.39 -23.48
CA LEU A 441 8.92 -15.13 -22.08
C LEU A 441 9.85 -14.03 -21.52
N LEU A 442 9.37 -13.25 -20.56
CA LEU A 442 10.20 -12.27 -19.85
C LEU A 442 11.14 -13.02 -18.91
N LEU A 443 12.44 -13.00 -19.24
CA LEU A 443 13.48 -13.64 -18.46
C LEU A 443 13.95 -12.75 -17.31
N HIS A 444 14.21 -11.47 -17.61
CA HIS A 444 14.79 -10.52 -16.66
C HIS A 444 14.40 -9.08 -17.01
N SER A 445 14.22 -8.26 -15.98
CA SER A 445 14.14 -6.81 -16.09
C SER A 445 14.68 -6.13 -14.83
N ASN A 446 15.29 -4.96 -15.02
CA ASN A 446 15.69 -4.07 -13.93
C ASN A 446 14.60 -3.00 -13.60
N ALA A 447 13.42 -3.09 -14.21
CA ALA A 447 12.28 -2.23 -13.90
C ALA A 447 11.61 -2.65 -12.57
N LEU A 448 11.10 -1.67 -11.83
CA LEU A 448 10.35 -1.92 -10.59
C LEU A 448 9.13 -2.80 -10.86
N SER A 449 8.89 -3.76 -9.96
CA SER A 449 7.75 -4.69 -9.99
C SER A 449 7.70 -5.63 -11.20
N GLU A 450 8.80 -5.78 -11.92
CA GLU A 450 8.97 -6.76 -13.00
C GLU A 450 9.80 -7.97 -12.55
N THR A 451 9.85 -9.01 -13.38
CA THR A 451 10.64 -10.22 -13.11
C THR A 451 12.12 -9.87 -13.02
N TYR A 452 12.70 -9.93 -11.82
CA TYR A 452 14.12 -9.77 -11.59
C TYR A 452 14.77 -11.13 -11.34
N GLU A 453 15.58 -11.58 -12.29
CA GLU A 453 16.31 -12.84 -12.20
C GLU A 453 17.83 -12.60 -12.18
N PRO A 454 18.50 -12.69 -11.01
CA PRO A 454 19.94 -12.46 -10.91
C PRO A 454 20.80 -13.39 -11.78
N ASN A 455 20.35 -14.62 -12.04
CA ASN A 455 21.11 -15.62 -12.83
C ASN A 455 20.60 -15.76 -14.27
N TRP A 456 20.00 -14.70 -14.82
CA TRP A 456 19.36 -14.71 -16.13
C TRP A 456 20.29 -15.18 -17.25
N GLU A 457 21.57 -14.77 -17.20
CA GLU A 457 22.58 -15.15 -18.19
C GLU A 457 22.79 -16.67 -18.22
N MET A 458 22.87 -17.32 -17.05
CA MET A 458 22.96 -18.77 -16.96
C MET A 458 21.70 -19.47 -17.49
N LYS A 459 20.51 -18.89 -17.27
CA LYS A 459 19.27 -19.44 -17.82
C LYS A 459 19.20 -19.30 -19.33
N LEU A 460 19.69 -18.19 -19.87
CA LEU A 460 19.79 -17.95 -21.31
C LEU A 460 20.73 -18.95 -21.98
N HIS A 461 21.82 -19.34 -21.31
CA HIS A 461 22.80 -20.29 -21.84
C HIS A 461 22.62 -21.76 -21.39
N LYS A 462 21.49 -22.09 -20.74
CA LYS A 462 21.27 -23.39 -20.10
C LYS A 462 21.44 -24.62 -21.01
N ARG A 463 21.34 -24.47 -22.34
CA ARG A 463 21.60 -25.57 -23.30
C ARG A 463 23.06 -26.04 -23.30
N ALA A 464 24.01 -25.15 -23.01
CA ALA A 464 25.44 -25.43 -23.05
C ALA A 464 26.10 -25.49 -21.68
N THR A 465 25.52 -24.80 -20.68
CA THR A 465 26.10 -24.68 -19.34
C THR A 465 25.24 -25.38 -18.30
N GLN A 466 25.61 -26.61 -17.92
CA GLN A 466 25.10 -27.26 -16.72
C GLN A 466 26.10 -27.01 -15.58
N SER A 467 25.72 -26.18 -14.61
CA SER A 467 26.51 -25.96 -13.39
C SER A 467 25.77 -26.55 -12.19
N ASN A 468 26.50 -27.21 -11.30
CA ASN A 468 26.00 -27.69 -10.00
C ASN A 468 26.13 -26.63 -8.89
N ASP A 469 26.62 -25.43 -9.23
CA ASP A 469 26.78 -24.31 -8.32
C ASP A 469 25.56 -23.38 -8.42
N PHE A 470 24.78 -23.32 -7.36
CA PHE A 470 23.54 -22.52 -7.29
C PHE A 470 23.82 -21.03 -7.06
N ASP A 471 25.02 -20.66 -6.61
CA ASP A 471 25.39 -19.28 -6.31
C ASP A 471 26.05 -18.56 -7.51
N ARG A 472 26.31 -19.30 -8.59
CA ARG A 472 26.85 -18.73 -9.82
C ARG A 472 25.77 -17.92 -10.55
N VAL A 473 26.11 -16.69 -10.92
CA VAL A 473 25.20 -15.75 -11.60
C VAL A 473 25.57 -15.48 -13.06
N THR A 474 26.85 -15.65 -13.42
CA THR A 474 27.37 -15.42 -14.76
C THR A 474 27.69 -16.71 -15.51
N ALA A 475 27.38 -16.73 -16.81
CA ALA A 475 27.77 -17.84 -17.67
C ALA A 475 29.31 -17.82 -17.85
N PRO A 476 29.98 -18.99 -18.04
CA PRO A 476 31.38 -19.00 -18.47
C PRO A 476 31.52 -18.28 -19.81
N GLU A 477 32.59 -17.50 -19.97
CA GLU A 477 32.91 -16.88 -21.27
C GLU A 477 32.98 -17.95 -22.37
N HIS A 478 32.29 -17.70 -23.47
CA HIS A 478 32.27 -18.57 -24.63
C HIS A 478 32.34 -17.74 -25.91
N PHE A 479 32.82 -18.37 -26.99
CA PHE A 479 33.02 -17.68 -28.25
C PHE A 479 31.68 -17.23 -28.86
N GLY A 480 31.53 -15.91 -29.03
CA GLY A 480 30.33 -15.29 -29.61
C GLY A 480 29.24 -14.93 -28.60
N GLY A 481 29.51 -15.01 -27.29
CA GLY A 481 28.57 -14.61 -26.25
C GLY A 481 28.57 -13.11 -26.01
N ASN A 482 27.51 -12.40 -26.41
CA ASN A 482 27.44 -10.93 -26.31
C ASN A 482 26.31 -10.42 -25.41
N ALA A 483 25.40 -11.29 -24.94
CA ALA A 483 24.20 -10.90 -24.21
C ALA A 483 24.45 -9.96 -23.01
N ASN A 484 25.51 -10.23 -22.22
CA ASN A 484 25.86 -9.40 -21.06
C ASN A 484 26.47 -8.04 -21.45
N GLU A 485 27.20 -7.98 -22.57
CA GLU A 485 27.72 -6.71 -23.10
C GLU A 485 26.57 -5.88 -23.66
N GLU A 486 25.64 -6.49 -24.40
CA GLU A 486 24.48 -5.81 -24.98
C GLU A 486 23.52 -5.27 -23.90
N PHE A 487 23.36 -5.99 -22.78
CA PHE A 487 22.55 -5.53 -21.64
C PHE A 487 23.23 -4.42 -20.83
N ASN A 488 24.52 -4.52 -20.49
CA ASN A 488 25.17 -3.51 -19.64
C ASN A 488 25.69 -2.29 -20.43
N HIS A 489 25.99 -2.48 -21.72
CA HIS A 489 26.57 -1.50 -22.60
C HIS A 489 25.84 -1.47 -23.96
N PRO A 490 24.56 -1.06 -23.97
CA PRO A 490 23.80 -0.96 -25.21
C PRO A 490 24.48 0.04 -26.16
N LYS A 491 24.92 -0.45 -27.32
CA LYS A 491 25.54 0.34 -28.39
C LYS A 491 24.60 1.35 -29.01
#